data_AF-A0A1H3MCC4-F1
#
_entry.id   AF-A0A1H3MCC4-F1
#
_cell.length_a   1.000
_cell.length_b   1.000
_cell.length_c   1.000
_cell.angle_alpha   90.00
_cell.angle_beta   90.00
_cell.angle_gamma   90.00
#
_symmetry.space_group_name_H-M   'P 1'
#
loop_
_entity.id
_entity.type
_entity.pdbx_description
1 polymer ?
#
loop_
_entity_poly.entity_id
_entity_poly.type
_entity_poly.pdbx_seq_one_letter_code
_entity_poly.pdbx_strand_id
1 'polypeptide(L)' 'MDKEKLKQCLMDTGCHEDASENILKQYESGSMENMFRLLKKERCRIMDEYHECGRKIDCMDFMLRKIESEMNKNNGGIK' A
#
# COMPACT_ATOMS: atom_id res chain seq x y z
N MET A 1 8.67 3.07 23.59
CA MET A 1 7.54 2.42 22.88
C MET A 1 7.11 1.24 23.72
N ASP A 2 5.82 0.92 23.80
CA ASP A 2 5.32 -0.29 24.49
C ASP A 2 4.73 -1.26 23.45
N LYS A 3 4.50 -2.52 23.84
CA LYS A 3 4.08 -3.59 22.93
C LYS A 3 2.72 -3.29 22.28
N GLU A 4 1.77 -2.76 23.04
CA GLU A 4 0.43 -2.46 22.52
C GLU A 4 0.46 -1.34 21.48
N LYS A 5 1.24 -0.28 21.72
CA LYS A 5 1.46 0.77 20.71
C LYS A 5 2.13 0.23 19.46
N LEU A 6 3.12 -0.66 19.60
CA LEU A 6 3.75 -1.30 18.45
C LEU A 6 2.75 -2.14 17.65
N LYS A 7 1.94 -2.94 18.33
CA LYS A 7 0.88 -3.75 17.70
C LYS A 7 -0.11 -2.87 16.94
N GLN A 8 -0.58 -1.78 17.55
CA GLN A 8 -1.49 -0.85 16.89
C GLN A 8 -0.83 -0.22 15.65
N CYS A 9 0.42 0.21 15.73
CA CYS A 9 1.14 0.76 14.57
C CYS A 9 1.26 -0.26 13.42
N LEU A 10 1.47 -1.54 13.73
CA LEU A 10 1.55 -2.60 12.72
C LEU A 10 0.19 -2.83 12.05
N MET A 11 -0.90 -2.75 12.81
CA MET A 11 -2.26 -2.81 12.26
C MET A 11 -2.57 -1.60 11.37
N ASP A 12 -2.25 -0.39 11.84
CA ASP A 12 -2.54 0.86 11.11
C ASP A 12 -1.75 0.96 9.80
N THR A 13 -0.58 0.30 9.72
CA THR A 13 0.25 0.25 8.52
C THR A 13 -0.15 -0.86 7.54
N GLY A 14 -1.15 -1.68 7.89
CA GLY A 14 -1.56 -2.81 7.06
C GLY A 14 -0.47 -3.89 6.94
N CYS A 15 0.35 -4.06 7.99
CA CYS A 15 1.29 -5.19 8.04
C CYS A 15 0.49 -6.50 8.08
N HIS A 16 0.91 -7.49 7.28
CA HIS A 16 0.30 -8.82 7.33
C HIS A 16 0.44 -9.43 8.73
N GLU A 17 -0.48 -10.33 9.09
CA GLU A 17 -0.53 -10.96 10.42
C GLU A 17 0.79 -11.68 10.75
N ASP A 18 1.32 -12.48 9.82
CA ASP A 18 2.61 -13.16 9.96
C ASP A 18 3.81 -12.22 10.18
N ALA A 19 3.82 -11.08 9.47
CA ALA A 19 4.88 -10.09 9.60
C ALA A 19 4.77 -9.35 10.95
N SER A 20 3.56 -9.02 11.35
CA SER A 20 3.25 -8.35 12.61
C SER A 20 3.64 -9.21 13.80
N GLU A 21 3.32 -10.51 13.78
CA GLU A 21 3.74 -11.45 14.81
C GLU A 21 5.27 -11.57 14.91
N ASN A 22 5.96 -11.66 13.78
CA ASN A 22 7.41 -11.77 13.77
C ASN A 22 8.07 -10.51 14.35
N ILE A 23 7.56 -9.32 14.01
CA ILE A 23 8.05 -8.05 14.55
C ILE A 23 7.81 -7.97 16.06
N LEU A 24 6.62 -8.39 16.54
CA LEU A 24 6.30 -8.43 17.97
C LEU A 24 7.21 -9.41 18.73
N LYS A 25 7.47 -10.60 18.18
CA LYS A 25 8.42 -11.58 18.77
C LYS A 25 9.84 -10.99 18.89
N GLN A 26 10.32 -10.28 17.87
CA GLN A 26 11.64 -9.64 17.95
C GLN A 26 11.68 -8.54 19.01
N TYR A 27 10.60 -7.75 19.13
CA TYR A 27 10.47 -6.74 20.17
C TYR A 27 10.51 -7.34 21.58
N GLU A 28 9.78 -8.42 21.82
CA GLU A 28 9.75 -9.12 23.12
C GLU A 28 11.09 -9.76 23.49
N SER A 29 11.82 -10.27 22.50
CA SER A 29 13.16 -10.85 22.70
C SER A 29 14.27 -9.80 22.94
N GLY A 30 13.95 -8.51 22.84
CA GLY A 30 14.92 -7.41 22.93
C GLY A 30 15.80 -7.24 21.70
N SER A 31 15.54 -7.99 20.62
CA SER A 31 16.34 -7.98 19.39
C SER A 31 15.95 -6.80 18.47
N MET A 32 16.29 -5.59 18.88
CA MET A 32 15.94 -4.33 18.18
C MET A 32 16.50 -4.26 16.75
N GLU A 33 17.67 -4.83 16.48
CA GLU A 33 18.26 -4.85 15.13
C GLU A 33 17.43 -5.68 14.15
N ASN A 34 17.02 -6.89 14.55
CA ASN A 34 16.15 -7.73 13.73
C ASN A 34 14.77 -7.09 13.53
N MET A 35 14.20 -6.49 14.59
CA MET A 35 12.96 -5.75 14.50
C MET A 35 13.05 -4.61 13.47
N PHE A 36 14.12 -3.82 13.52
CA PHE A 36 14.36 -2.73 12.57
C PHE A 36 14.50 -3.22 11.12
N ARG A 37 15.20 -4.34 10.92
CA ARG A 37 15.33 -4.98 9.61
C ARG A 37 13.96 -5.44 9.06
N LEU A 38 13.12 -6.03 9.91
CA LEU A 38 11.77 -6.46 9.52
C LEU A 38 10.88 -5.26 9.14
N LEU A 39 10.92 -4.17 9.92
CA LEU A 39 10.18 -2.95 9.61
C LEU A 39 10.61 -2.32 8.27
N LYS A 40 11.90 -2.33 7.95
CA LYS A 40 12.39 -1.89 6.64
C LYS A 40 11.85 -2.74 5.49
N LYS A 41 11.75 -4.06 5.70
CA LYS A 41 11.17 -4.98 4.72
C LYS A 41 9.69 -4.66 4.49
N GLU A 42 8.91 -4.50 5.57
CA GLU A 42 7.49 -4.13 5.46
C GLU A 42 7.29 -2.79 4.76
N ARG A 43 8.13 -1.79 5.06
CA ARG A 43 8.11 -0.51 4.32
C ARG A 43 8.26 -0.71 2.81
N CYS A 44 9.16 -1.59 2.37
CA CYS A 44 9.37 -1.84 0.94
C CYS A 44 8.13 -2.49 0.32
N ARG A 45 7.54 -3.52 0.97
CA ARG A 45 6.30 -4.14 0.53
C ARG A 45 5.16 -3.13 0.37
N ILE A 46 4.95 -2.28 1.38
CA ILE A 46 3.90 -1.24 1.36
C ILE A 46 4.15 -0.26 0.20
N MET A 47 5.41 0.11 -0.07
CA MET A 47 5.75 0.97 -1.19
C MET A 47 5.45 0.30 -2.54
N ASP A 48 5.75 -1.00 -2.67
CA ASP A 48 5.48 -1.76 -3.89
C ASP A 48 3.96 -1.86 -4.15
N GLU A 49 3.16 -2.10 -3.12
CA GLU A 49 1.69 -2.09 -3.17
C GLU A 49 1.14 -0.73 -3.55
N TYR A 50 1.68 0.35 -2.95
CA TYR A 50 1.32 1.72 -3.31
C TYR A 50 1.60 2.00 -4.79
N HIS A 51 2.78 1.63 -5.29
CA HIS A 51 3.12 1.78 -6.70
C HIS A 51 2.23 0.94 -7.62
N GLU A 52 1.80 -0.25 -7.20
CA GLU A 52 0.86 -1.07 -7.95
C GLU A 52 -0.53 -0.43 -8.04
N CYS A 53 -1.04 0.09 -6.91
CA CYS A 53 -2.29 0.85 -6.88
C CYS A 53 -2.21 2.08 -7.78
N GLY A 54 -1.09 2.82 -7.77
CA GLY A 54 -0.86 3.94 -8.69
C GLY A 54 -0.97 3.52 -10.16
N ARG A 55 -0.29 2.45 -10.57
CA ARG A 55 -0.39 1.92 -11.94
C ARG A 55 -1.81 1.54 -12.34
N LYS A 56 -2.58 0.96 -11.41
CA LYS A 56 -4.00 0.61 -11.64
C LYS A 56 -4.85 1.85 -11.88
N ILE A 57 -4.66 2.90 -11.07
CA ILE A 57 -5.34 4.19 -11.21
C ILE A 57 -4.99 4.84 -12.55
N ASP A 58 -3.70 4.90 -12.91
CA ASP A 58 -3.25 5.47 -14.18
C ASP A 58 -3.91 4.79 -15.39
N CYS A 59 -4.05 3.45 -15.33
CA CYS A 59 -4.74 2.69 -16.36
C CYS A 59 -6.23 3.01 -16.42
N MET A 60 -6.89 3.17 -15.26
CA MET A 60 -8.30 3.56 -15.19
C MET A 60 -8.51 4.97 -15.74
N ASP A 61 -7.68 5.94 -15.37
CA ASP A 61 -7.74 7.31 -15.85
C ASP A 61 -7.55 7.39 -17.37
N PHE A 62 -6.64 6.59 -17.91
CA PHE A 62 -6.49 6.46 -19.36
C PHE A 62 -7.76 5.96 -20.02
N MET A 63 -8.38 4.89 -19.50
CA MET A 63 -9.63 4.33 -20.04
C MET A 63 -10.78 5.33 -19.97
N LEU A 64 -10.94 6.02 -18.83
CA LEU A 64 -11.97 7.03 -18.64
C LEU A 64 -11.83 8.17 -19.66
N ARG A 65 -10.61 8.72 -19.82
CA ARG A 65 -10.34 9.77 -20.83
C ARG A 65 -10.62 9.31 -22.25
N LYS A 66 -10.32 8.05 -22.59
CA LYS A 66 -10.62 7.49 -23.91
C LYS A 66 -12.12 7.40 -24.13
N ILE A 67 -12.86 6.85 -23.18
CA ILE A 67 -14.32 6.72 -23.27
C ILE A 67 -14.98 8.10 -23.35
N GLU A 68 -14.57 9.05 -22.51
CA GLU A 68 -15.06 10.43 -22.54
C GLU A 68 -14.83 11.11 -23.90
N SER A 69 -13.65 10.91 -24.50
CA SER A 69 -13.35 11.41 -25.84
C SER A 69 -14.28 10.82 -26.90
N GLU A 70 -14.55 9.52 -26.86
CA GLU A 70 -15.47 8.87 -27.81
C GLU A 70 -16.92 9.33 -27.62
N MET A 71 -17.38 9.50 -26.37
CA MET A 71 -18.71 10.07 -26.08
C MET A 71 -18.86 11.48 -26.66
N ASN A 72 -17.83 12.33 -26.50
CA ASN A 72 -17.85 13.70 -26.99
C ASN A 72 -17.78 13.78 -28.53
N LYS A 73 -17.08 12.86 -29.19
CA LYS A 73 -17.10 12.75 -30.67
C LYS A 73 -18.48 12.35 -31.18
N ASN A 74 -19.14 11.40 -30.52
CA ASN A 74 -20.46 10.93 -30.92
C ASN A 74 -21.56 11.99 -30.71
N ASN A 75 -21.38 12.91 -29.76
CA ASN A 75 -22.30 14.03 -29.53
C ASN A 75 -22.03 15.25 -30.44
N GLY A 76 -20.93 15.27 -31.19
CA GLY A 76 -20.54 16.36 -32.11
C GLY A 76 -21.02 16.20 -33.56
N GLY A 77 -21.87 15.21 -33.83
CA GLY A 77 -22.45 14.90 -35.14
C GLY A 77 -23.79 15.59 -35.45
N ILE A 78 -24.18 16.62 -34.70
CA ILE A 78 -25.22 17.56 -35.12
C ILE A 78 -24.54 18.93 -35.20
N LYS A 79 -23.96 19.23 -36.37
CA LYS A 79 -23.69 20.60 -36.79
C LYS A 79 -24.91 21.14 -37.51
#